data_AF-A0A6A6LF32-F1
#
_entry.id   AF-A0A6A6LF32-F1
#
_cell.length_a   1.000
_cell.length_b   1.000
_cell.length_c   1.000
_cell.angle_alpha   90.00
_cell.angle_beta   90.00
_cell.angle_gamma   90.00
#
_symmetry.space_group_name_H-M   'P 1'
#
loop_
_entity.id
_entity.type
_entity.pdbx_description
1 polymer ?
#
loop_
_entity_poly.entity_id
_entity_poly.type
_entity_poly.pdbx_seq_one_letter_code
_entity_poly.pdbx_strand_id
1 'polypeptide(L)'
;MIPAMVASVETMLERWRQNEVKETEVFQEFKVLTCEIISRTAFGSSYLEGKNIFDLLARMASIVSRNNFKVGIPGIRKFLKTRDDTESEELEQGIRDSIIKLINRREEGLLMGEHDSYGNDFLDYF
;
A
#
# COMPACT_ATOMS: atom_id res chain seq x y z
N MET A 1 -2.60 -13.55 9.13
CA MET A 1 -2.46 -13.67 7.66
C MET A 1 -3.58 -14.49 7.00
N ILE A 2 -3.59 -15.83 7.02
CA ILE A 2 -4.55 -16.65 6.24
C ILE A 2 -6.05 -16.25 6.45
N PRO A 3 -6.57 -16.06 7.68
CA PRO A 3 -7.97 -15.67 7.86
C PRO A 3 -8.31 -14.31 7.23
N ALA A 4 -7.40 -13.34 7.32
CA ALA A 4 -7.57 -12.04 6.68
C ALA A 4 -7.59 -12.16 5.15
N MET A 5 -6.76 -13.04 4.55
CA MET A 5 -6.78 -13.30 3.11
C MET A 5 -8.11 -13.90 2.65
N VAL A 6 -8.65 -14.88 3.39
CA VAL A 6 -9.97 -15.46 3.11
C VAL A 6 -11.06 -14.39 3.17
N ALA A 7 -11.11 -13.62 4.26
CA ALA A 7 -12.08 -12.54 4.42
C ALA A 7 -11.97 -11.46 3.33
N SER A 8 -10.77 -11.19 2.79
CA SER A 8 -10.58 -10.24 1.69
C SER A 8 -11.12 -10.78 0.36
N VAL A 9 -10.94 -12.07 0.10
CA VAL A 9 -11.53 -12.76 -1.07
C VAL A 9 -13.05 -12.81 -0.96
N GLU A 10 -13.60 -13.14 0.21
CA GLU A 10 -15.05 -13.11 0.47
C GLU A 10 -15.63 -11.71 0.23
N THR A 11 -14.95 -10.66 0.71
CA THR A 11 -15.33 -9.25 0.48
C THR A 11 -15.30 -8.88 -1.02
N MET A 12 -14.43 -9.50 -1.82
CA MET A 12 -14.42 -9.32 -3.28
C MET A 12 -15.57 -10.06 -3.97
N LEU A 13 -15.77 -11.34 -3.62
CA LEU A 13 -16.81 -12.18 -4.22
C LEU A 13 -18.23 -11.68 -3.89
N GLU A 14 -18.46 -11.15 -2.70
CA GLU A 14 -19.72 -10.51 -2.31
C GLU A 14 -20.01 -9.27 -3.19
N ARG A 15 -19.01 -8.41 -3.41
CA ARG A 15 -19.12 -7.26 -4.33
C ARG A 15 -19.41 -7.71 -5.76
N TRP A 16 -18.83 -8.82 -6.23
CA TRP A 16 -19.11 -9.35 -7.56
C TRP A 16 -20.53 -9.91 -7.66
N ARG A 17 -21.01 -10.64 -6.63
CA ARG A 17 -22.39 -11.16 -6.60
C ARG A 17 -23.43 -10.05 -6.61
N GLN A 18 -23.12 -8.86 -6.10
CA GLN A 18 -24.01 -7.70 -6.15
C GLN A 18 -24.03 -6.98 -7.52
N ASN A 19 -23.14 -7.34 -8.46
CA ASN A 19 -22.99 -6.71 -9.78
C ASN A 19 -23.44 -7.61 -10.95
N GLU A 20 -24.51 -8.41 -10.75
CA GLU A 20 -24.93 -9.59 -11.54
C GLU A 20 -24.99 -9.50 -13.09
N VAL A 21 -24.84 -8.32 -13.70
CA VAL A 21 -24.99 -8.10 -15.16
C VAL A 21 -23.82 -7.29 -15.78
N LYS A 22 -22.74 -7.01 -15.04
CA LYS A 22 -21.64 -6.15 -15.54
C LYS A 22 -20.34 -6.93 -15.78
N GLU A 23 -19.67 -6.65 -16.90
CA GLU A 23 -18.29 -7.10 -17.12
C GLU A 23 -17.36 -6.53 -16.06
N THR A 24 -16.58 -7.41 -15.42
CA THR A 24 -15.64 -7.06 -14.35
C THR A 24 -14.21 -7.03 -14.88
N GLU A 25 -13.51 -5.92 -14.67
CA GLU A 25 -12.06 -5.82 -14.92
C GLU A 25 -11.30 -6.52 -13.79
N VAL A 26 -11.07 -7.83 -13.96
CA VAL A 26 -10.45 -8.72 -12.98
C VAL A 26 -9.07 -8.23 -12.53
N PHE A 27 -8.28 -7.57 -13.39
CA PHE A 27 -6.97 -7.06 -13.01
C PHE A 27 -7.05 -5.85 -12.06
N GLN A 28 -8.01 -4.93 -12.24
CA GLN A 28 -8.28 -3.90 -11.21
C GLN A 28 -8.78 -4.52 -9.90
N GLU A 29 -9.70 -5.49 -9.95
CA GLU A 29 -10.20 -6.15 -8.75
C GLU A 29 -9.08 -6.89 -8.00
N PHE A 30 -8.16 -7.54 -8.71
CA PHE A 30 -6.99 -8.21 -8.11
C PHE A 30 -6.01 -7.22 -7.49
N LYS A 31 -5.84 -6.01 -8.06
CA LYS A 31 -5.10 -4.93 -7.40
C LYS A 31 -5.78 -4.54 -6.09
N VAL A 32 -7.10 -4.29 -6.09
CA VAL A 32 -7.86 -3.94 -4.87
C VAL A 32 -7.76 -5.06 -3.82
N LEU A 33 -7.92 -6.32 -4.23
CA LEU A 33 -7.76 -7.49 -3.34
C LEU A 33 -6.36 -7.57 -2.73
N THR A 34 -5.31 -7.36 -3.54
CA THR A 34 -3.91 -7.35 -3.06
C THR A 34 -3.70 -6.25 -2.03
N CYS A 35 -4.25 -5.06 -2.28
CA CYS A 35 -4.20 -3.94 -1.36
C CYS A 35 -4.94 -4.24 -0.04
N GLU A 36 -6.15 -4.79 -0.10
CA GLU A 36 -6.93 -5.20 1.08
C GLU A 36 -6.22 -6.29 1.90
N ILE A 37 -5.59 -7.27 1.24
CA ILE A 37 -4.78 -8.31 1.91
C ILE A 37 -3.61 -7.69 2.66
N ILE A 38 -2.80 -6.84 2.00
CA ILE A 38 -1.64 -6.22 2.65
C ILE A 38 -2.11 -5.26 3.76
N SER A 39 -3.12 -4.44 3.51
CA SER A 39 -3.72 -3.53 4.50
C SER A 39 -4.15 -4.22 5.80
N ARG A 40 -4.70 -5.45 5.72
CA ARG A 40 -5.18 -6.24 6.87
C ARG A 40 -4.14 -7.17 7.50
N THR A 41 -2.96 -7.32 6.90
CA THR A 41 -1.95 -8.31 7.34
C THR A 41 -0.59 -7.73 7.68
N ALA A 42 -0.18 -6.65 7.01
CA ALA A 42 1.04 -5.92 7.28
C ALA A 42 0.79 -4.71 8.18
N PHE A 43 -0.41 -4.15 8.10
CA PHE A 43 -0.94 -3.12 8.98
C PHE A 43 -2.25 -3.68 9.60
N GLY A 44 -2.79 -3.08 10.65
CA GLY A 44 -4.05 -3.53 11.27
C GLY A 44 -5.31 -3.03 10.57
N SER A 45 -5.25 -2.74 9.26
CA SER A 45 -6.05 -1.69 8.62
C SER A 45 -6.95 -2.18 7.46
N SER A 46 -7.67 -1.24 6.85
CA SER A 46 -8.47 -1.48 5.64
C SER A 46 -7.80 -0.98 4.35
N TYR A 47 -8.29 -1.46 3.20
CA TYR A 47 -7.94 -0.97 1.86
C TYR A 47 -8.12 0.54 1.74
N LEU A 48 -9.21 1.09 2.30
CA LEU A 48 -9.53 2.52 2.22
C LEU A 48 -8.42 3.39 2.84
N GLU A 49 -7.76 2.87 3.88
CA GLU A 49 -6.66 3.54 4.56
C GLU A 49 -5.32 3.31 3.88
N GLY A 50 -5.09 2.08 3.40
CA GLY A 50 -3.87 1.74 2.66
C GLY A 50 -3.82 2.29 1.23
N LYS A 51 -4.96 2.68 0.63
CA LYS A 51 -5.05 3.02 -0.80
C LYS A 51 -4.00 4.04 -1.26
N ASN A 52 -3.77 5.10 -0.48
CA ASN A 52 -2.77 6.12 -0.81
C ASN A 52 -1.35 5.52 -0.87
N ILE A 53 -1.02 4.63 0.07
CA ILE A 53 0.27 3.92 0.09
C ILE A 53 0.42 3.06 -1.18
N PHE A 54 -0.64 2.33 -1.59
CA PHE A 54 -0.59 1.50 -2.79
C PHE A 54 -0.50 2.30 -4.10
N ASP A 55 -1.21 3.43 -4.22
CA ASP A 55 -1.12 4.29 -5.40
C ASP A 55 0.30 4.89 -5.54
N LEU A 56 0.95 5.26 -4.43
CA LEU A 56 2.35 5.70 -4.40
C LEU A 56 3.34 4.57 -4.72
N LEU A 57 3.15 3.38 -4.12
CA LEU A 57 3.96 2.19 -4.40
C LEU A 57 3.83 1.73 -5.87
N ALA A 58 2.65 1.83 -6.47
CA ALA A 58 2.44 1.50 -7.88
C ALA A 58 3.19 2.46 -8.81
N ARG A 59 3.23 3.75 -8.49
CA ARG A 59 4.07 4.74 -9.20
C ARG A 59 5.56 4.43 -9.03
N MET A 60 6.00 4.11 -7.81
CA MET A 60 7.39 3.72 -7.52
C MET A 60 7.79 2.47 -8.32
N ALA A 61 6.96 1.43 -8.33
CA ALA A 61 7.17 0.22 -9.10
C ALA A 61 7.25 0.48 -10.62
N SER A 62 6.48 1.45 -11.13
CA SER A 62 6.60 1.90 -12.53
C SER A 62 7.96 2.54 -12.80
N ILE A 63 8.48 3.39 -11.91
CA ILE A 63 9.82 3.99 -12.06
C ILE A 63 10.91 2.92 -12.02
N VAL A 64 10.86 2.00 -11.05
CA VAL A 64 11.79 0.86 -10.95
C VAL A 64 11.76 0.03 -12.23
N SER A 65 10.57 -0.30 -12.74
CA SER A 65 10.39 -1.02 -14.01
C SER A 65 11.00 -0.28 -15.20
N ARG A 66 10.76 1.04 -15.35
CA ARG A 66 11.38 1.89 -16.38
C ARG A 66 12.92 1.94 -16.27
N ASN A 67 13.46 1.70 -15.08
CA ASN A 67 14.89 1.86 -14.77
C ASN A 67 15.66 0.55 -14.61
N ASN A 68 15.00 -0.62 -14.59
CA ASN A 68 15.61 -1.94 -14.37
C ASN A 68 16.82 -2.23 -15.26
N PHE A 69 16.85 -1.69 -16.49
CA PHE A 69 17.95 -1.87 -17.44
C PHE A 69 18.80 -0.60 -17.67
N LYS A 70 18.51 0.50 -16.96
CA LYS A 70 19.30 1.74 -17.03
C LYS A 70 20.48 1.65 -16.07
N VAL A 71 21.62 1.17 -16.57
CA VAL A 71 22.89 1.23 -15.83
C VAL A 71 23.37 2.68 -15.78
N GLY A 72 23.19 3.33 -14.63
CA GLY A 72 23.70 4.69 -14.41
C GLY A 72 25.23 4.70 -14.33
N ILE A 73 25.87 5.70 -14.95
CA ILE A 73 27.33 5.88 -14.86
C ILE A 73 27.69 6.21 -13.40
N PRO A 74 28.58 5.44 -12.75
CA PRO A 74 29.01 5.73 -11.38
C PRO A 74 29.55 7.15 -11.22
N GLY A 75 29.18 7.81 -10.12
CA GLY A 75 29.59 9.19 -9.83
C GLY A 75 28.74 10.30 -10.48
N ILE A 76 28.30 10.15 -11.73
CA ILE A 76 27.54 11.21 -12.44
C ILE A 76 26.18 11.47 -11.76
N ARG A 77 25.50 10.42 -11.31
CA ARG A 77 24.18 10.48 -10.64
C ARG A 77 24.18 11.30 -9.34
N LYS A 78 25.36 11.55 -8.74
CA LYS A 78 25.51 12.42 -7.55
C LYS A 78 25.37 13.92 -7.89
N PHE A 79 25.63 14.30 -9.13
CA PHE A 79 25.64 15.70 -9.58
C PHE A 79 24.49 16.04 -10.54
N LEU A 80 23.91 15.04 -11.21
CA LEU A 80 22.78 15.20 -12.12
C LEU A 80 21.70 14.18 -11.78
N LYS A 81 20.70 14.60 -10.98
CA LYS A 81 19.48 13.82 -10.75
C LYS A 81 18.66 13.77 -12.04
N THR A 82 18.16 12.59 -12.40
CA THR A 82 17.16 12.44 -13.46
C THR A 82 15.76 12.75 -12.91
N ARG A 83 14.80 13.01 -13.80
CA ARG A 83 13.38 13.16 -13.40
C ARG A 83 12.86 11.93 -12.64
N ASP A 84 13.30 10.74 -13.04
CA ASP A 84 12.93 9.50 -12.36
C ASP A 84 13.53 9.42 -10.93
N ASP A 85 14.72 9.99 -10.70
CA ASP A 85 15.32 10.05 -9.36
C ASP A 85 14.53 11.01 -8.45
N THR A 86 14.19 12.21 -8.95
CA THR A 86 13.36 13.18 -8.20
C THR A 86 11.95 12.65 -7.93
N GLU A 87 11.29 12.04 -8.92
CA GLU A 87 9.95 11.45 -8.72
C GLU A 87 10.02 10.30 -7.69
N SER A 88 11.10 9.52 -7.66
CA SER A 88 11.29 8.47 -6.64
C SER A 88 11.43 9.04 -5.23
N GLU A 89 12.23 10.12 -5.05
CA GLU A 89 12.40 10.77 -3.74
C GLU A 89 11.08 11.35 -3.19
N GLU A 90 10.28 11.98 -4.05
CA GLU A 90 8.94 12.48 -3.68
C GLU A 90 7.98 11.34 -3.28
N LEU A 91 8.01 10.22 -4.02
CA LEU A 91 7.20 9.05 -3.72
C LEU A 91 7.62 8.34 -2.44
N GLU A 92 8.93 8.21 -2.18
CA GLU A 92 9.48 7.63 -0.95
C GLU A 92 9.01 8.42 0.28
N GLN A 93 9.12 9.76 0.22
CA GLN A 93 8.64 10.62 1.30
C GLN A 93 7.13 10.49 1.49
N GLY A 94 6.33 10.50 0.41
CA GLY A 94 4.88 10.33 0.50
C GLY A 94 4.45 8.98 1.08
N ILE A 95 5.18 7.90 0.79
CA ILE A 95 4.95 6.56 1.38
C ILE A 95 5.25 6.62 2.88
N ARG A 96 6.40 7.19 3.26
CA ARG A 96 6.80 7.34 4.66
C ARG A 96 5.80 8.15 5.47
N ASP A 97 5.37 9.31 4.96
CA ASP A 97 4.39 10.17 5.63
C ASP A 97 3.04 9.47 5.80
N SER A 98 2.64 8.66 4.81
CA SER A 98 1.41 7.86 4.88
C SER A 98 1.48 6.76 5.94
N ILE A 99 2.64 6.11 6.11
CA ILE A 99 2.87 5.09 7.15
C ILE A 99 2.88 5.75 8.54
N ILE A 100 3.60 6.86 8.72
CA ILE A 100 3.62 7.63 9.97
C ILE A 100 2.20 8.06 10.36
N LYS A 101 1.41 8.56 9.40
CA LYS A 101 -0.02 8.89 9.64
C LYS A 101 -0.87 7.69 10.06
N LEU A 102 -0.49 6.46 9.70
CA LEU A 102 -1.19 5.25 10.15
C LEU A 102 -0.75 4.84 11.56
N ILE A 103 0.53 4.99 11.90
CA ILE A 103 1.06 4.80 13.26
C ILE A 103 0.39 5.78 14.24
N ASN A 104 0.47 7.10 13.97
CA ASN A 104 -0.08 8.12 14.87
C ASN A 104 -1.58 7.91 15.17
N ARG A 105 -2.38 7.45 14.18
CA ARG A 105 -3.80 7.16 14.41
C ARG A 105 -4.05 5.98 15.37
N ARG A 106 -3.13 5.00 15.45
CA ARG A 106 -3.19 3.93 16.46
C ARG A 106 -2.92 4.47 17.85
N GLU A 107 -1.89 5.31 17.98
CA GLU A 107 -1.54 5.95 19.25
C GLU A 107 -2.71 6.79 19.75
N GLU A 108 -3.35 7.57 18.88
CA GLU A 108 -4.56 8.34 19.18
C GLU A 108 -5.72 7.43 19.64
N GLY A 109 -6.03 6.34 18.91
CA GLY A 109 -7.08 5.38 19.29
C GLY A 109 -6.84 4.73 20.65
N LEU A 110 -5.58 4.31 20.93
CA LEU A 110 -5.19 3.78 22.25
C LEU A 110 -5.43 4.78 23.37
N LEU A 111 -5.08 6.06 23.17
CA LEU A 111 -5.30 7.12 24.15
C LEU A 111 -6.79 7.41 24.38
N MET A 112 -7.63 7.17 23.37
CA MET A 112 -9.10 7.30 23.46
C MET A 112 -9.80 6.06 24.04
N GLY A 113 -9.06 4.98 24.32
CA GLY A 113 -9.60 3.73 24.85
C GLY A 113 -10.26 2.83 23.80
N GLU A 114 -10.04 3.10 22.51
CA GLU A 114 -10.45 2.21 21.43
C GLU A 114 -9.53 0.99 21.43
N HIS A 115 -10.05 -0.16 21.86
CA HIS A 115 -9.27 -1.38 22.05
C HIS A 115 -9.16 -2.23 20.77
N ASP A 116 -9.04 -1.56 19.61
CA ASP A 116 -8.90 -2.20 18.30
C ASP A 116 -7.51 -2.86 18.17
N SER A 117 -7.48 -4.17 18.44
CA SER A 117 -6.46 -5.16 18.06
C SER A 117 -5.01 -4.67 17.89
N TYR A 118 -4.47 -3.95 18.86
CA TYR A 118 -3.02 -3.68 18.93
C TYR A 118 -2.27 -5.01 19.15
N GLY A 119 -1.31 -5.35 18.28
CA GLY A 119 -0.49 -6.56 18.42
C GLY A 119 -0.85 -7.75 17.50
N ASN A 120 -0.41 -7.72 16.24
CA ASN A 120 0.20 -8.83 15.47
C ASN A 120 0.61 -8.46 14.02
N ASP A 121 0.93 -7.19 13.74
CA ASP A 121 1.32 -6.71 12.40
C ASP A 121 2.64 -5.90 12.41
N PHE A 122 3.09 -5.42 11.24
CA PHE A 122 4.43 -4.86 11.09
C PHE A 122 4.60 -3.47 11.71
N LEU A 123 3.52 -2.81 12.16
CA LEU A 123 3.60 -1.49 12.78
C LEU A 123 3.73 -1.55 14.30
N ASP A 124 3.60 -2.71 14.93
CA ASP A 124 3.68 -2.85 16.40
C ASP A 124 5.11 -2.68 16.96
N TYR A 125 6.10 -2.47 16.08
CA TYR A 125 7.52 -2.27 16.40
C TYR A 125 7.99 -0.80 16.28
N PHE A 126 7.07 0.12 16.00
CA PHE A 126 7.34 1.55 15.77
C PHE A 126 6.53 2.43 16.72
#